data_AF-A0A314ZLH8-F1
#
_entry.id   AF-A0A314ZLH8-F1
#
_cell.length_a   1.000
_cell.length_b   1.000
_cell.length_c   1.000
_cell.angle_alpha   90.00
_cell.angle_beta   90.00
_cell.angle_gamma   90.00
#
_symmetry.space_group_name_H-M   'P 1'
#
loop_
_entity.id
_entity.type
_entity.pdbx_description
1 polymer ?
#
loop_
_entity_poly.entity_id
_entity_poly.type
_entity_poly.pdbx_seq_one_letter_code
_entity_poly.pdbx_strand_id
1 'polypeptide(L)'
;MVSTRRKNSMYIPDEVLIDILLRLPVKSLIRFMTVCKSWKNMIGRLSFIAEHLNRNLNNHAHTFLVALHNNGGTGDTGYSLLSNETFEVCVTVQHRSRKPFGIYGSSNGLLCLSYEKC
;
A
#
# COMPACT_ATOMS: atom_id res chain seq x y z
N MET A 1 -46.33 7.50 -29.03
CA MET A 1 -45.15 8.35 -28.75
C MET A 1 -43.98 7.44 -28.38
N VAL A 2 -43.05 7.20 -29.29
CA VAL A 2 -41.78 6.53 -28.98
C VAL A 2 -40.85 7.60 -28.41
N SER A 3 -40.63 7.58 -27.11
CA SER A 3 -39.65 8.44 -26.45
C SER A 3 -38.25 7.87 -26.72
N THR A 4 -37.55 8.45 -27.69
CA THR A 4 -36.15 8.12 -27.97
C THR A 4 -35.30 8.60 -26.78
N ARG A 5 -34.87 7.67 -25.92
CA ARG A 5 -33.83 7.95 -24.91
C ARG A 5 -32.59 8.49 -25.63
N ARG A 6 -32.23 9.76 -25.40
CA ARG A 6 -30.95 10.31 -25.83
C ARG A 6 -29.82 9.51 -25.16
N LYS A 7 -29.13 8.65 -25.91
CA LYS A 7 -27.82 8.13 -25.52
C LYS A 7 -26.78 9.23 -25.76
N ASN A 8 -26.67 10.19 -24.84
CA ASN A 8 -25.42 10.94 -24.71
C ASN A 8 -24.47 10.10 -23.86
N SER A 9 -23.80 9.13 -24.50
CA SER A 9 -22.69 8.43 -23.88
C SER A 9 -21.48 9.35 -23.96
N MET A 10 -21.22 10.11 -22.90
CA MET A 10 -19.94 10.79 -22.72
C MET A 10 -18.88 9.70 -22.53
N TYR A 11 -18.26 9.28 -23.64
CA TYR A 11 -17.24 8.24 -23.64
C TYR A 11 -15.93 8.83 -23.13
N ILE A 12 -15.43 8.30 -22.02
CA ILE A 12 -14.09 8.62 -21.51
C ILE A 12 -13.16 7.53 -22.04
N PRO A 13 -12.07 7.86 -22.74
CA PRO A 13 -11.08 6.89 -23.18
C PRO A 13 -10.49 6.11 -22.00
N ASP A 14 -10.22 4.81 -22.19
CA ASP A 14 -9.70 3.93 -21.15
C ASP A 14 -8.39 4.47 -20.54
N GLU A 15 -7.53 5.09 -21.34
CA GLU A 15 -6.26 5.68 -20.91
C GLU A 15 -6.46 6.80 -19.87
N VAL A 16 -7.45 7.67 -20.09
CA VAL A 16 -7.80 8.75 -19.18
C VAL A 16 -8.40 8.18 -17.90
N LEU A 17 -9.26 7.16 -18.03
CA LEU A 17 -9.82 6.47 -16.86
C LEU A 17 -8.72 5.79 -16.03
N ILE A 18 -7.76 5.12 -16.67
CA ILE A 18 -6.61 4.51 -16.00
C ILE A 18 -5.81 5.57 -15.25
N ASP A 19 -5.49 6.73 -15.87
CA ASP A 19 -4.72 7.77 -15.18
C ASP A 19 -5.45 8.34 -13.96
N ILE A 20 -6.78 8.51 -14.05
CA ILE A 20 -7.61 8.91 -12.90
C ILE A 20 -7.53 7.86 -11.79
N LEU A 21 -7.76 6.59 -12.12
CA LEU A 21 -7.74 5.50 -11.15
C LEU A 21 -6.36 5.34 -10.49
N LEU A 22 -5.27 5.50 -11.25
CA LEU A 22 -3.90 5.41 -10.74
C LEU A 22 -3.58 6.44 -9.64
N ARG A 23 -4.32 7.55 -9.58
CA ARG A 23 -4.15 8.61 -8.57
C ARG A 23 -4.96 8.38 -7.29
N LEU A 24 -5.80 7.34 -7.26
CA LEU A 24 -6.68 7.10 -6.12
C LEU A 24 -6.02 6.21 -5.06
N PRO A 25 -6.36 6.41 -3.76
CA PRO A 25 -5.95 5.48 -2.71
C PRO A 25 -6.48 4.06 -2.95
N VAL A 26 -5.72 3.05 -2.53
CA VAL A 26 -6.06 1.62 -2.68
C VAL A 26 -7.46 1.30 -2.14
N LYS A 27 -7.86 1.89 -1.01
CA LYS A 27 -9.21 1.70 -0.41
C LYS A 27 -10.33 2.11 -1.37
N SER A 28 -10.15 3.21 -2.11
CA SER A 28 -11.12 3.66 -3.11
C SER A 28 -11.15 2.73 -4.31
N LEU A 29 -9.99 2.28 -4.78
CA LEU A 29 -9.87 1.34 -5.90
C LEU A 29 -10.58 0.00 -5.63
N ILE A 30 -10.44 -0.54 -4.42
CA ILE A 30 -11.14 -1.79 -4.03
C ILE A 30 -12.67 -1.60 -4.10
N ARG A 31 -13.20 -0.45 -3.66
CA ARG A 31 -14.63 -0.14 -3.80
C ARG A 31 -15.02 -0.01 -5.26
N PHE A 32 -14.16 0.55 -6.09
CA PHE A 32 -14.40 0.75 -7.52
C PHE A 32 -14.39 -0.54 -8.34
N MET A 33 -13.74 -1.60 -7.86
CA MET A 33 -13.86 -2.93 -8.45
C MET A 33 -15.30 -3.49 -8.41
N THR A 34 -16.19 -2.97 -7.57
CA THR A 34 -17.58 -3.46 -7.47
C THR A 34 -18.55 -2.73 -8.41
N VAL A 35 -18.10 -1.64 -9.06
CA VAL A 35 -18.96 -0.82 -9.94
C VAL A 35 -19.34 -1.58 -11.21
N CYS A 36 -18.37 -2.15 -11.91
CA CYS A 36 -18.61 -2.98 -13.09
C CYS A 36 -17.42 -3.92 -13.40
N LYS A 37 -17.67 -4.93 -14.25
CA LYS A 37 -16.64 -5.89 -14.68
C LYS A 37 -15.44 -5.23 -15.38
N SER A 38 -15.68 -4.17 -16.16
CA SER A 38 -14.62 -3.45 -16.86
C SER A 38 -13.63 -2.83 -15.88
N TRP A 39 -14.15 -2.14 -14.86
CA TRP A 39 -13.32 -1.51 -13.82
C TRP A 39 -12.57 -2.54 -12.98
N LYS A 40 -13.24 -3.63 -12.59
CA LYS A 40 -12.59 -4.76 -11.91
C LYS A 40 -11.41 -5.31 -12.70
N ASN A 41 -11.61 -5.55 -14.01
CA ASN A 41 -10.56 -6.09 -14.88
C ASN A 41 -9.42 -5.08 -15.07
N MET A 42 -9.73 -3.79 -15.22
CA MET A 42 -8.73 -2.73 -15.38
C MET A 42 -7.84 -2.61 -14.14
N ILE A 43 -8.44 -2.51 -12.95
CA ILE A 43 -7.72 -2.36 -11.68
C ILE A 43 -6.95 -3.65 -11.32
N GLY A 44 -7.50 -4.82 -11.69
CA GLY A 44 -6.87 -6.12 -11.41
C GLY A 44 -5.69 -6.49 -12.30
N ARG A 45 -5.36 -5.70 -13.35
CA ARG A 45 -4.20 -5.97 -14.22
C ARG A 45 -2.90 -5.79 -13.45
N LEU A 46 -1.95 -6.70 -13.63
CA LEU A 46 -0.60 -6.59 -13.05
C LEU A 46 0.09 -5.29 -13.44
N SER A 47 -0.09 -4.82 -14.68
CA SER A 47 0.46 -3.54 -15.14
C SER A 47 -0.14 -2.35 -14.39
N PHE A 48 -1.45 -2.37 -14.10
CA PHE A 48 -2.10 -1.33 -13.30
C PHE A 48 -1.56 -1.33 -11.87
N ILE A 49 -1.42 -2.51 -11.26
CA ILE A 49 -0.91 -2.67 -9.90
C ILE A 49 0.55 -2.19 -9.80
N ALA A 50 1.40 -2.57 -10.75
CA ALA A 50 2.80 -2.17 -10.79
C ALA A 50 2.96 -0.65 -10.97
N GLU A 51 2.19 -0.06 -11.89
CA GLU A 51 2.20 1.39 -12.14
C GLU A 51 1.68 2.16 -10.92
N HIS A 52 0.60 1.67 -10.29
CA HIS A 52 0.05 2.25 -9.06
C HIS A 52 1.10 2.21 -7.93
N LEU A 53 1.76 1.07 -7.72
CA LEU A 53 2.83 0.92 -6.74
C LEU A 53 3.97 1.90 -7.02
N ASN A 54 4.47 1.96 -8.26
CA ASN A 54 5.58 2.83 -8.63
C ASN A 54 5.26 4.32 -8.42
N ARG A 55 4.04 4.76 -8.76
CA ARG A 55 3.58 6.14 -8.50
C ARG A 55 3.54 6.46 -7.00
N ASN A 56 3.12 5.51 -6.16
CA ASN A 56 3.10 5.72 -4.71
C ASN A 56 4.50 5.67 -4.09
N LEU A 57 5.41 4.85 -4.61
CA LEU A 57 6.81 4.80 -4.14
C LEU A 57 7.59 6.09 -4.44
N ASN A 58 7.29 6.74 -5.56
CA ASN A 58 7.88 8.03 -5.91
C ASN A 58 7.34 9.20 -5.05
N ASN A 59 6.26 8.98 -4.30
CA ASN A 59 5.81 9.91 -3.27
C ASN A 59 6.46 9.52 -1.94
N HIS A 60 7.42 10.32 -1.46
CA HIS A 60 8.16 10.07 -0.22
C HIS A 60 7.28 9.94 1.05
N ALA A 61 6.01 10.35 0.97
CA ALA A 61 4.99 10.23 2.01
C ALA A 61 4.76 8.78 2.52
N HIS A 62 5.26 7.76 1.82
CA HIS A 62 5.13 6.35 2.21
C HIS A 62 6.45 5.69 2.62
N THR A 63 7.49 6.49 2.91
CA THR A 63 8.74 6.00 3.46
C THR A 63 8.62 5.89 4.97
N PHE A 64 9.01 4.75 5.53
CA PHE A 64 8.99 4.51 6.98
C PHE A 64 10.38 4.13 7.48
N LEU A 65 10.69 4.56 8.69
CA LEU A 65 11.88 4.15 9.43
C LEU A 65 11.51 2.99 10.35
N VAL A 66 12.39 2.00 10.46
CA VAL A 66 12.25 0.90 11.42
C VAL A 66 13.16 1.18 12.62
N ALA A 67 12.59 1.34 13.80
CA ALA A 67 13.35 1.48 15.04
C ALA A 67 13.27 0.21 15.89
N LEU A 68 14.43 -0.26 16.35
CA LEU A 68 14.57 -1.29 17.36
C LEU A 68 14.61 -0.64 18.75
N HIS A 69 13.82 -1.14 19.68
CA HIS A 69 13.89 -0.71 21.08
C HIS A 69 13.85 -1.90 22.03
N ASN A 70 14.52 -1.77 23.17
CA ASN A 70 14.48 -2.76 24.24
C ASN A 70 13.39 -2.37 25.23
N ASN A 71 12.49 -3.32 25.56
CA ASN A 71 11.48 -3.06 26.57
C ASN A 71 12.12 -3.24 27.96
N GLY A 72 12.46 -2.11 28.59
CA GLY A 72 13.21 -2.03 29.85
C GLY A 72 12.44 -2.64 31.02
N GLY A 73 12.48 -3.97 31.15
CA GLY A 73 11.87 -4.71 32.25
C GLY A 73 11.72 -6.22 32.00
N THR A 74 11.45 -6.64 30.76
CA THR A 74 11.24 -8.07 30.42
C THR A 74 12.40 -8.69 29.63
N GLY A 75 13.27 -7.84 29.07
CA GLY A 75 14.33 -8.24 28.14
C GLY A 75 13.84 -8.49 26.72
N ASP A 76 12.57 -8.21 26.43
CA ASP A 76 11.97 -8.38 25.10
C ASP A 76 12.36 -7.24 24.15
N THR A 77 12.48 -7.57 22.87
CA THR A 77 12.76 -6.60 21.80
C THR A 77 11.47 -6.15 21.12
N GLY A 78 11.39 -4.87 20.76
CA GLY A 78 10.26 -4.27 20.04
C GLY A 78 10.72 -3.60 18.76
N TYR A 79 9.83 -3.58 17.77
CA TYR A 79 10.03 -2.86 16.51
C TYR A 79 8.95 -1.80 16.37
N SER A 80 9.34 -0.60 15.98
CA SER A 80 8.39 0.45 15.63
C SER A 80 8.63 0.93 14.21
N LEU A 81 7.55 1.14 13.47
CA LEU A 81 7.57 1.88 12.21
C LEU A 81 7.27 3.35 12.52
N LEU A 82 8.16 4.23 12.08
CA LEU A 82 8.01 5.67 12.19
C LEU A 82 7.82 6.28 10.81
N SER A 83 6.99 7.32 10.72
CA SER A 83 6.94 8.17 9.53
C SER A 83 8.31 8.79 9.27
N ASN A 84 8.81 8.71 8.04
CA ASN A 84 10.08 9.34 7.69
C ASN A 84 10.02 10.88 7.75
N GLU A 85 8.84 11.47 7.58
CA GLU A 85 8.67 12.93 7.56
C GLU A 85 8.50 13.50 8.97
N THR A 86 7.66 12.87 9.79
CA THR A 86 7.26 13.40 11.12
C THR A 86 7.96 12.71 12.28
N PHE A 87 8.62 11.57 12.05
CA PHE A 87 9.16 10.69 13.09
C PHE A 87 8.10 10.21 14.11
N GLU A 88 6.81 10.30 13.77
CA GLU A 88 5.74 9.76 14.59
C GLU A 88 5.66 8.24 14.45
N VAL A 89 5.41 7.56 15.56
CA VAL A 89 5.23 6.10 15.58
C VAL A 89 3.89 5.74 14.95
N CYS A 90 3.93 5.06 13.81
CA CYS A 90 2.73 4.60 13.10
C CYS A 90 2.27 3.22 13.58
N VAL A 91 3.23 2.31 13.80
CA VAL A 91 2.95 0.92 14.19
C VAL A 91 4.03 0.45 15.16
N THR A 92 3.63 -0.25 16.21
CA THR A 92 4.55 -0.96 17.11
C THR A 92 4.26 -2.45 17.06
N VAL A 93 5.28 -3.24 16.78
CA VAL A 93 5.26 -4.69 16.79
C VAL A 93 6.03 -5.15 18.02
N GLN A 94 5.30 -5.70 18.99
CA GLN A 94 5.92 -6.32 20.15
C GLN A 94 6.37 -7.74 19.81
N HIS A 95 7.65 -8.04 20.02
CA HIS A 95 8.16 -9.39 19.89
C HIS A 95 8.44 -9.96 21.28
N ARG A 96 7.78 -11.08 21.62
CA ARG A 96 7.99 -11.82 22.87
C ARG A 96 9.28 -12.66 22.86
N SER A 97 10.37 -12.09 22.37
CA SER A 97 11.68 -12.73 22.36
C SER A 97 12.75 -11.76 22.80
N ARG A 98 13.74 -12.31 23.51
CA ARG A 98 14.92 -11.58 23.98
C ARG A 98 15.95 -11.31 22.88
N LYS A 99 15.82 -11.96 21.73
CA LYS A 99 16.72 -11.75 20.59
C LYS A 99 16.04 -10.90 19.52
N PRO A 100 16.73 -9.86 18.99
CA PRO A 100 16.22 -9.14 17.84
C PRO A 100 16.23 -10.04 16.60
N PHE A 101 15.30 -9.80 15.69
CA PHE A 101 15.35 -10.26 14.31
C PHE A 101 16.36 -9.44 13.52
N GLY A 102 17.09 -10.10 12.64
CA GLY A 102 17.79 -9.43 11.54
C GLY A 102 16.79 -8.95 10.50
N ILE A 103 16.99 -7.73 9.98
CA ILE A 103 16.25 -7.20 8.84
C ILE A 103 17.01 -7.58 7.57
N TYR A 104 16.43 -8.43 6.73
CA TYR A 104 17.07 -8.87 5.49
C TYR A 104 16.81 -7.94 4.31
N GLY A 105 15.71 -7.20 4.37
CA GLY A 105 15.33 -6.25 3.33
C GLY A 105 13.85 -5.92 3.35
N SER A 106 13.44 -5.09 2.39
CA SER A 106 12.05 -4.69 2.18
C SER A 106 11.67 -4.85 0.70
N SER A 107 10.40 -5.09 0.43
CA SER A 107 9.86 -5.18 -0.94
C SER A 107 8.38 -4.81 -0.95
N ASN A 108 8.01 -3.79 -1.73
CA ASN A 108 6.62 -3.36 -1.94
C ASN A 108 5.79 -3.20 -0.65
N GLY A 109 6.38 -2.62 0.40
CA GLY A 109 5.72 -2.44 1.71
C GLY A 109 5.76 -3.66 2.64
N LEU A 110 6.42 -4.74 2.24
CA LEU A 110 6.72 -5.88 3.09
C LEU A 110 8.13 -5.75 3.68
N LEU A 111 8.32 -6.15 4.94
CA LEU A 111 9.60 -6.21 5.63
C LEU A 111 9.95 -7.66 5.94
N CYS A 112 11.12 -8.11 5.48
CA CYS A 112 11.60 -9.47 5.74
C CYS A 112 12.43 -9.50 7.02
N LEU A 113 11.93 -10.25 8.01
CA LEU A 113 12.56 -10.45 9.31
C LEU A 113 12.94 -11.93 9.45
N SER A 114 14.12 -12.19 10.00
CA SER A 114 14.55 -13.56 10.29
C SER A 114 15.36 -13.61 11.58
N TYR A 115 15.26 -14.75 12.29
CA TYR A 115 16.14 -15.00 13.43
C TYR A 115 17.55 -15.20 12.90
N GLU A 116 18.52 -14.44 13.39
CA GLU A 116 19.92 -14.77 13.15
C GLU A 116 20.17 -16.17 13.72
N LYS A 117 20.56 -17.10 12.84
CA LYS A 117 21.11 -18.39 13.28
C LYS A 117 22.48 -18.09 13.88
N CYS A 118 22.63 -18.33 15.18
CA CYS A 118 23.94 -18.45 15.82
C CYS A 118 24.73 -19.58 15.15
#